data_AF-A0A8T4V537-F1
#
_entry.id   AF-A0A8T4V537-F1
#
_cell.length_a   1.000
_cell.length_b   1.000
_cell.length_c   1.000
_cell.angle_alpha   90.00
_cell.angle_beta   90.00
_cell.angle_gamma   90.00
#
_symmetry.space_group_name_H-M   'P 1'
#
loop_
_entity.id
_entity.type
_entity.pdbx_description
1 polymer ?
#
loop_
_entity_poly.entity_id
_entity_poly.type
_entity_poly.pdbx_seq_one_letter_code
_entity_poly.pdbx_strand_id
1 'polypeptide(L)'
;MNPLTVEAKIDPDFDCERFQVKVGNHGIFNADRYDKLEFSSVFWPVQPDRSKESYFNRLVSFYEELKNGGFKDYGERGFSGKITMLTNYFPRISLPLDYLEGAQPQLFRQPCWRDFRLCRVDTPYATFNMEDYSESEWKSETGIIGVLSRQDISAPLAGLISDTARYSAPREQLQPILAEKIYVFRNL
;
A
#
# COMPACT_ATOMS: atom_id res chain seq x y z
N MET A 1 9.96 -24.51 -4.15
CA MET A 1 9.66 -23.06 -4.10
C MET A 1 10.86 -22.33 -4.67
N ASN A 2 10.62 -21.34 -5.54
CA ASN A 2 11.72 -20.53 -6.07
C ASN A 2 12.25 -19.61 -4.95
N PRO A 3 13.58 -19.47 -4.81
CA PRO A 3 14.14 -18.53 -3.85
C PRO A 3 13.82 -17.09 -4.24
N LEU A 4 13.63 -16.23 -3.23
CA LEU A 4 13.52 -14.80 -3.44
C LEU A 4 14.91 -14.17 -3.43
N THR A 5 15.11 -13.20 -4.32
CA THR A 5 16.33 -12.39 -4.36
C THR A 5 15.99 -10.99 -3.89
N VAL A 6 16.86 -10.41 -3.06
CA VAL A 6 16.75 -9.01 -2.60
C VAL A 6 17.93 -8.24 -3.19
N GLU A 7 17.63 -7.21 -3.97
CA GLU A 7 18.60 -6.24 -4.46
C GLU A 7 18.42 -4.94 -3.68
N ALA A 8 19.44 -4.53 -2.91
CA ALA A 8 19.39 -3.32 -2.10
C ALA A 8 20.49 -2.34 -2.51
N LYS A 9 20.19 -1.04 -2.47
CA LYS A 9 21.12 0.05 -2.69
C LYS A 9 20.76 1.25 -1.82
N ILE A 10 21.76 2.04 -1.47
CA ILE A 10 21.56 3.35 -0.85
C ILE A 10 21.33 4.36 -1.97
N ASP A 11 20.24 5.12 -1.90
CA ASP A 11 19.95 6.23 -2.80
C ASP A 11 20.35 7.54 -2.09
N PRO A 12 21.52 8.12 -2.41
CA PRO A 12 22.06 9.27 -1.67
C PRO A 12 21.26 10.56 -1.91
N ASP A 13 20.54 10.66 -3.04
CA ASP A 13 19.76 11.85 -3.39
C ASP A 13 18.50 11.96 -2.53
N PHE A 14 17.94 10.81 -2.12
CA PHE A 14 16.74 10.71 -1.31
C PHE A 14 17.02 10.27 0.14
N ASP A 15 18.28 10.01 0.47
CA ASP A 15 18.74 9.56 1.79
C ASP A 15 17.94 8.36 2.32
N CYS A 16 17.78 7.36 1.44
CA CYS A 16 17.01 6.15 1.74
C CYS A 16 17.72 4.88 1.27
N GLU A 17 17.42 3.75 1.92
CA GLU A 17 17.74 2.42 1.39
C GLU A 17 16.59 1.99 0.48
N ARG A 18 16.88 1.82 -0.82
CA ARG A 18 15.95 1.24 -1.78
C ARG A 18 16.24 -0.24 -1.95
N PHE A 19 15.21 -1.07 -1.88
CA PHE A 19 15.32 -2.49 -2.15
C PHE A 19 14.21 -3.00 -3.06
N GLN A 20 14.56 -3.98 -3.89
CA GLN A 20 13.64 -4.69 -4.77
C GLN A 20 13.67 -6.17 -4.44
N VAL A 21 12.49 -6.77 -4.30
CA VAL A 21 12.33 -8.21 -4.08
C VAL A 21 11.86 -8.85 -5.37
N LYS A 22 12.53 -9.94 -5.77
CA LYS A 22 12.27 -10.66 -7.03
C LYS A 22 12.05 -12.14 -6.80
N VAL A 23 11.28 -12.75 -7.70
CA VAL A 23 11.22 -14.20 -7.92
C VAL A 23 11.72 -14.50 -9.33
N GLY A 24 12.86 -15.21 -9.44
CA GLY A 24 13.59 -15.30 -10.70
C GLY A 24 13.94 -13.90 -11.24
N ASN A 25 13.53 -13.59 -12.47
CA ASN A 25 13.75 -12.28 -13.10
C ASN A 25 12.57 -11.30 -12.93
N HIS A 26 11.56 -11.65 -12.13
CA HIS A 26 10.34 -10.87 -11.99
C HIS A 26 10.31 -10.12 -10.65
N GLY A 27 10.12 -8.80 -10.70
CA GLY A 27 9.94 -7.96 -9.52
C GLY A 27 8.59 -8.21 -8.87
N ILE A 28 8.59 -8.52 -7.57
CA ILE A 28 7.40 -8.65 -6.74
C ILE A 28 7.01 -7.26 -6.23
N PHE A 29 7.92 -6.58 -5.54
CA PHE A 29 7.72 -5.24 -5.01
C PHE A 29 9.03 -4.46 -4.96
N ASN A 30 8.90 -3.14 -4.93
CA ASN A 30 9.96 -2.21 -4.60
C ASN A 30 9.63 -1.55 -3.26
N ALA A 31 10.65 -1.18 -2.50
CA ALA A 31 10.46 -0.50 -1.24
C ALA A 31 11.60 0.47 -0.99
N ASP A 32 11.26 1.55 -0.28
CA ASP A 32 12.21 2.53 0.21
C ASP A 32 12.09 2.59 1.75
N ARG A 33 13.23 2.64 2.43
CA ARG A 33 13.34 2.85 3.87
C ARG A 33 14.00 4.19 4.12
N TYR A 34 13.25 5.11 4.72
CA TYR A 34 13.70 6.46 5.06
C TYR A 34 13.97 6.53 6.57
N ASP A 35 15.20 6.29 6.99
CA ASP A 35 15.54 6.30 8.42
C ASP A 35 15.37 7.68 9.06
N LYS A 36 15.74 8.78 8.36
CA LYS A 36 15.59 10.14 8.89
C LYS A 36 14.15 10.64 8.91
N LEU A 37 13.33 10.20 7.96
CA LEU A 37 11.91 10.57 7.89
C LEU A 37 11.02 9.58 8.66
N GLU A 38 11.62 8.51 9.16
CA GLU A 38 11.00 7.55 10.06
C GLU A 38 9.79 6.84 9.44
N PHE A 39 9.92 6.42 8.18
CA PHE A 39 8.90 5.62 7.49
C PHE A 39 9.51 4.72 6.41
N SER A 40 8.73 3.71 6.01
CA SER A 40 8.96 2.92 4.81
C SER A 40 7.79 3.02 3.86
N SER A 41 8.10 2.94 2.56
CA SER A 41 7.12 2.81 1.49
C SER A 41 7.38 1.51 0.74
N VAL A 42 6.31 0.82 0.34
CA VAL A 42 6.36 -0.44 -0.41
C VAL A 42 5.34 -0.37 -1.54
N PHE A 43 5.77 -0.63 -2.77
CA PHE A 43 4.95 -0.51 -3.98
C PHE A 43 5.09 -1.75 -4.85
N TRP A 44 3.98 -2.20 -5.43
CA TRP A 44 4.00 -3.32 -6.37
C TRP A 44 2.93 -3.20 -7.45
N PRO A 45 3.24 -3.64 -8.68
CA PRO A 45 2.21 -3.82 -9.71
C PRO A 45 1.27 -4.94 -9.31
N VAL A 46 -0.02 -4.76 -9.58
CA VAL A 46 -1.02 -5.78 -9.30
C VAL A 46 -1.18 -6.78 -10.46
N GLN A 47 -1.75 -7.95 -10.17
CA GLN A 47 -2.17 -8.92 -11.20
C GLN A 47 -3.28 -8.30 -12.09
N PRO A 48 -3.24 -8.52 -13.41
CA PRO A 48 -4.12 -7.81 -14.33
C PRO A 48 -5.56 -8.35 -14.37
N ASP A 49 -5.84 -9.49 -13.73
CA ASP A 49 -7.04 -10.30 -13.94
C ASP A 49 -8.15 -10.08 -12.89
N ARG A 50 -7.94 -9.20 -11.91
CA ARG A 50 -8.96 -8.84 -10.90
C ARG A 50 -9.51 -7.46 -11.13
N SER A 51 -10.70 -7.18 -10.61
CA SER A 51 -11.32 -5.85 -10.72
C SER A 51 -10.72 -4.82 -9.76
N LYS A 52 -10.90 -3.55 -10.08
CA LYS A 52 -10.59 -2.39 -9.21
C LYS A 52 -11.23 -2.52 -7.83
N GLU A 53 -12.50 -2.94 -7.78
CA GLU A 53 -13.24 -3.18 -6.54
C GLU A 53 -12.65 -4.32 -5.73
N SER A 54 -12.13 -5.37 -6.37
CA SER A 54 -11.49 -6.50 -5.67
C SER A 54 -10.24 -6.05 -4.91
N TYR A 55 -9.38 -5.24 -5.54
CA TYR A 55 -8.21 -4.68 -4.86
C TYR A 55 -8.57 -3.75 -3.74
N PHE A 56 -9.55 -2.87 -3.98
CA PHE A 56 -9.98 -1.94 -2.96
C PHE A 56 -10.56 -2.63 -1.75
N ASN A 57 -11.43 -3.64 -1.95
CA ASN A 57 -11.96 -4.43 -0.85
C ASN A 57 -10.84 -5.14 -0.08
N ARG A 58 -9.80 -5.64 -0.76
CA ARG A 58 -8.65 -6.25 -0.08
C ARG A 58 -7.86 -5.23 0.75
N LEU A 59 -7.72 -3.99 0.28
CA LEU A 59 -7.14 -2.88 1.04
C LEU A 59 -7.99 -2.49 2.26
N VAL A 60 -9.32 -2.51 2.13
CA VAL A 60 -10.23 -2.32 3.27
C VAL A 60 -10.06 -3.44 4.29
N SER A 61 -9.97 -4.71 3.86
CA SER A 61 -9.65 -5.83 4.76
C SER A 61 -8.30 -5.66 5.44
N PHE A 62 -7.28 -5.20 4.71
CA PHE A 62 -5.97 -4.91 5.27
C PHE A 62 -6.02 -3.81 6.34
N TYR A 63 -6.81 -2.74 6.12
CA TYR A 63 -7.04 -1.72 7.15
C TYR A 63 -7.71 -2.30 8.40
N GLU A 64 -8.71 -3.16 8.25
CA GLU A 64 -9.36 -3.82 9.39
C GLU A 64 -8.40 -4.78 10.12
N GLU A 65 -7.48 -5.46 9.42
CA GLU A 65 -6.41 -6.24 10.04
C GLU A 65 -5.49 -5.34 10.89
N LEU A 66 -5.12 -4.15 10.41
CA LEU A 66 -4.33 -3.20 11.18
C LEU A 66 -5.09 -2.63 12.38
N LYS A 67 -6.37 -2.26 12.19
CA LYS A 67 -7.21 -1.71 13.26
C LYS A 67 -7.43 -2.71 14.40
N ASN A 68 -7.58 -3.99 14.08
CA ASN A 68 -7.84 -5.04 15.06
C ASN A 68 -6.57 -5.77 15.53
N GLY A 69 -5.42 -5.49 14.92
CA GLY A 69 -4.15 -6.18 15.16
C GLY A 69 -3.31 -5.64 16.32
N GLY A 70 -3.80 -4.66 17.06
CA GLY A 70 -3.08 -4.06 18.20
C GLY A 70 -1.93 -3.13 17.82
N PHE A 71 -1.93 -2.63 16.57
CA PHE A 71 -0.94 -1.66 16.10
C PHE A 71 -1.16 -0.28 16.76
N LYS A 72 -0.08 0.50 16.86
CA LYS A 72 -0.14 1.83 17.47
C LYS A 72 -0.90 2.78 16.54
N ASP A 73 -1.86 3.48 17.12
CA ASP A 73 -2.57 4.60 16.49
C ASP A 73 -1.66 5.84 16.52
N TYR A 74 -1.17 6.24 15.34
CA TYR A 74 -0.36 7.45 15.14
C TYR A 74 -1.20 8.64 14.68
N GLY A 75 -2.52 8.54 14.69
CA GLY A 75 -3.38 9.69 14.53
C GLY A 75 -3.07 10.68 15.64
N GLU A 76 -2.46 11.82 15.30
CA GLU A 76 -2.34 12.94 16.24
C GLU A 76 -3.72 13.24 16.84
N ARG A 77 -3.78 13.79 18.06
CA ARG A 77 -5.07 14.09 18.73
C ARG A 77 -5.96 14.91 17.79
N GLY A 78 -6.96 14.27 17.19
CA GLY A 78 -7.87 14.88 16.20
C GLY A 78 -7.70 14.45 14.74
N PHE A 79 -6.78 13.53 14.41
CA PHE A 79 -6.69 12.96 13.07
C PHE A 79 -7.89 12.05 12.79
N SER A 80 -8.89 12.57 12.09
CA SER A 80 -9.86 11.76 11.36
C SER A 80 -9.21 11.41 10.03
N GLY A 81 -8.84 10.15 9.83
CA GLY A 81 -8.27 9.74 8.55
C GLY A 81 -9.20 10.05 7.38
N LYS A 82 -8.66 9.98 6.15
CA LYS A 82 -9.37 10.41 4.95
C LYS A 82 -9.02 9.57 3.73
N ILE A 83 -9.91 9.62 2.74
CA ILE A 83 -9.71 9.10 1.41
C ILE A 83 -9.49 10.28 0.46
N THR A 84 -8.37 10.32 -0.23
CA THR A 84 -8.07 11.31 -1.27
C THR A 84 -8.13 10.65 -2.64
N MET A 85 -8.96 11.21 -3.52
CA MET A 85 -9.10 10.77 -4.90
C MET A 85 -8.52 11.83 -5.84
N LEU A 86 -7.61 11.44 -6.72
CA LEU A 86 -7.26 12.23 -7.91
C LEU A 86 -7.87 11.55 -9.12
N THR A 87 -8.58 12.32 -9.92
CA THR A 87 -9.27 11.84 -11.11
C THR A 87 -8.75 12.57 -12.34
N ASN A 88 -9.09 12.06 -13.52
CA ASN A 88 -8.72 12.70 -14.77
C ASN A 88 -9.66 13.87 -15.15
N TYR A 89 -10.89 13.88 -14.61
CA TYR A 89 -11.93 14.82 -15.04
C TYR A 89 -12.50 15.71 -13.93
N PHE A 90 -12.35 15.30 -12.67
CA PHE A 90 -12.79 16.03 -11.48
C PHE A 90 -11.60 16.57 -10.67
N PRO A 91 -11.80 17.67 -9.92
CA PRO A 91 -10.80 18.14 -8.96
C PRO A 91 -10.49 17.07 -7.93
N ARG A 92 -9.34 17.21 -7.26
CA ARG A 92 -8.98 16.41 -6.08
C ARG A 92 -10.15 16.41 -5.09
N ILE A 93 -10.62 15.23 -4.71
CA ILE A 93 -11.68 15.06 -3.71
C ILE A 93 -11.07 14.48 -2.43
N SER A 94 -11.58 14.93 -1.28
CA SER A 94 -11.29 14.33 0.01
C SER A 94 -12.60 13.89 0.67
N LEU A 95 -12.68 12.62 1.02
CA LEU A 95 -13.82 11.98 1.67
C LEU A 95 -13.39 11.48 3.05
N PRO A 96 -14.29 11.38 4.04
CA PRO A 96 -13.96 10.81 5.34
C PRO A 96 -13.81 9.28 5.27
N LEU A 97 -13.11 8.67 6.25
CA LEU A 97 -12.86 7.22 6.27
C LEU A 97 -14.11 6.36 6.47
N ASP A 98 -15.19 6.91 7.04
CA ASP A 98 -16.46 6.21 7.19
C ASP A 98 -17.08 5.78 5.84
N TYR A 99 -16.62 6.37 4.74
CA TYR A 99 -16.97 5.92 3.38
C TYR A 99 -16.44 4.52 3.04
N LEU A 100 -15.54 3.95 3.86
CA LEU A 100 -15.08 2.57 3.77
C LEU A 100 -16.02 1.57 4.46
N GLU A 101 -16.94 2.03 5.30
CA GLU A 101 -17.74 1.15 6.16
C GLU A 101 -18.83 0.40 5.38
N GLY A 102 -19.10 -0.83 5.82
CA GLY A 102 -20.14 -1.71 5.29
C GLY A 102 -19.68 -2.61 4.12
N ALA A 103 -20.53 -3.57 3.76
CA ALA A 103 -20.27 -4.54 2.68
C ALA A 103 -20.22 -3.89 1.27
N GLN A 104 -20.81 -2.71 1.12
CA GLN A 104 -20.72 -1.88 -0.08
C GLN A 104 -20.34 -0.46 0.33
N PRO A 105 -19.04 -0.14 0.38
CA PRO A 105 -18.53 1.18 0.73
C PRO A 105 -19.26 2.28 -0.04
N GLN A 106 -19.66 3.36 0.66
CA GLN A 106 -20.28 4.52 0.03
C GLN A 106 -19.39 5.14 -1.06
N LEU A 107 -18.07 4.90 -0.95
CA LEU A 107 -17.09 5.29 -1.95
C LEU A 107 -17.44 4.82 -3.36
N PHE A 108 -17.94 3.59 -3.53
CA PHE A 108 -18.26 3.04 -4.86
C PHE A 108 -19.39 3.78 -5.58
N ARG A 109 -20.19 4.55 -4.84
CA ARG A 109 -21.28 5.37 -5.38
C ARG A 109 -20.81 6.76 -5.81
N GLN A 110 -19.59 7.15 -5.46
CA GLN A 110 -19.06 8.45 -5.82
C GLN A 110 -18.65 8.46 -7.31
N PRO A 111 -18.97 9.52 -8.07
CA PRO A 111 -18.59 9.63 -9.48
C PRO A 111 -17.08 9.43 -9.70
N CYS A 112 -16.26 9.97 -8.78
CA CYS A 112 -14.80 9.87 -8.81
C CYS A 112 -14.26 8.45 -8.65
N TRP A 113 -15.07 7.48 -8.19
CA TRP A 113 -14.66 6.07 -8.14
C TRP A 113 -14.40 5.51 -9.54
N ARG A 114 -15.15 5.98 -10.53
CA ARG A 114 -15.10 5.43 -11.88
C ARG A 114 -13.82 5.80 -12.60
N ASP A 115 -13.26 6.97 -12.37
CA ASP A 115 -12.23 7.57 -13.22
C ASP A 115 -10.97 8.03 -12.46
N PHE A 116 -10.78 7.56 -11.23
CA PHE A 116 -9.58 7.92 -10.47
C PHE A 116 -8.32 7.35 -11.10
N ARG A 117 -7.24 8.13 -11.04
CA ARG A 117 -5.85 7.67 -11.27
C ARG A 117 -5.12 7.38 -9.96
N LEU A 118 -5.56 8.01 -8.87
CA LEU A 118 -5.07 7.76 -7.51
C LEU A 118 -6.25 7.69 -6.54
N CYS A 119 -6.30 6.63 -5.75
CA CYS A 119 -7.08 6.52 -4.53
C CYS A 119 -6.11 6.32 -3.36
N ARG A 120 -5.95 7.32 -2.50
CA ARG A 120 -5.08 7.26 -1.32
C ARG A 120 -5.92 7.27 -0.07
N VAL A 121 -5.68 6.32 0.82
CA VAL A 121 -6.37 6.17 2.10
C VAL A 121 -5.35 6.42 3.20
N ASP A 122 -5.51 7.54 3.90
CA ASP A 122 -4.70 7.90 5.06
C ASP A 122 -5.42 7.42 6.32
N THR A 123 -4.84 6.42 7.00
CA THR A 123 -5.36 5.89 8.27
C THR A 123 -4.39 6.17 9.40
N PRO A 124 -4.81 6.02 10.68
CA PRO A 124 -3.92 6.23 11.79
C PRO A 124 -2.79 5.19 11.91
N TYR A 125 -2.89 4.05 11.22
CA TYR A 125 -1.93 2.95 11.31
C TYR A 125 -0.93 2.93 10.16
N ALA A 126 -1.40 3.26 8.95
CA ALA A 126 -0.64 3.30 7.70
C ALA A 126 -1.40 4.11 6.64
N THR A 127 -0.68 4.62 5.64
CA THR A 127 -1.28 5.10 4.40
C THR A 127 -1.20 3.99 3.37
N PHE A 128 -2.25 3.77 2.60
CA PHE A 128 -2.20 2.87 1.45
C PHE A 128 -2.90 3.51 0.25
N ASN A 129 -2.49 3.13 -0.94
CA ASN A 129 -3.01 3.71 -2.16
C ASN A 129 -3.20 2.67 -3.28
N MET A 130 -4.07 3.03 -4.22
CA MET A 130 -4.13 2.46 -5.56
C MET A 130 -3.77 3.59 -6.52
N GLU A 131 -2.70 3.42 -7.29
CA GLU A 131 -2.20 4.46 -8.20
C GLU A 131 -1.81 3.92 -9.58
N ASP A 132 -1.81 4.82 -10.57
CA ASP A 132 -1.35 4.55 -11.93
C ASP A 132 -0.42 5.68 -12.40
N TYR A 133 0.83 5.34 -12.71
CA TYR A 133 1.85 6.31 -13.16
C TYR A 133 1.65 6.80 -14.59
N SER A 134 0.79 6.15 -15.38
CA SER A 134 0.47 6.61 -16.74
C SER A 134 -0.42 7.86 -16.78
N GLU A 135 -0.82 8.36 -15.62
CA GLU A 135 -1.80 9.44 -15.45
C GLU A 135 -3.17 9.12 -16.08
N SER A 136 -3.43 7.85 -16.41
CA SER A 136 -4.71 7.38 -16.91
C SER A 136 -5.60 6.87 -15.77
N GLU A 137 -6.86 6.50 -16.09
CA GLU A 137 -7.73 5.86 -15.11
C GLU A 137 -7.05 4.60 -14.59
N TRP A 138 -7.08 4.40 -13.28
CA TRP A 138 -6.57 3.21 -12.64
C TRP A 138 -7.25 1.96 -13.18
N LYS A 139 -6.45 1.05 -13.74
CA LYS A 139 -6.88 -0.27 -14.21
C LYS A 139 -5.87 -1.32 -13.77
N SER A 140 -6.29 -2.57 -13.65
CA SER A 140 -5.44 -3.65 -13.11
C SER A 140 -4.21 -3.95 -13.98
N GLU A 141 -4.26 -3.66 -15.28
CA GLU A 141 -3.17 -3.86 -16.23
C GLU A 141 -1.97 -2.94 -15.97
N THR A 142 -2.22 -1.74 -15.43
CA THR A 142 -1.24 -0.68 -15.15
C THR A 142 -1.17 -0.31 -13.67
N GLY A 143 -2.09 -0.84 -12.87
CA GLY A 143 -2.32 -0.47 -11.49
C GLY A 143 -1.22 -0.92 -10.55
N ILE A 144 -0.95 -0.05 -9.58
CA ILE A 144 0.02 -0.23 -8.51
C ILE A 144 -0.70 -0.05 -7.18
N ILE A 145 -0.31 -0.86 -6.21
CA ILE A 145 -0.65 -0.63 -4.80
C ILE A 145 0.61 -0.14 -4.09
N GLY A 146 0.43 0.89 -3.27
CA GLY A 146 1.46 1.42 -2.37
C GLY A 146 1.01 1.35 -0.92
N VAL A 147 1.94 1.05 -0.01
CA VAL A 147 1.73 1.14 1.44
C VAL A 147 2.89 1.92 2.05
N LEU A 148 2.55 2.91 2.88
CA LEU A 148 3.49 3.69 3.66
C LEU A 148 3.19 3.46 5.15
N SER A 149 4.20 3.09 5.92
CA SER A 149 4.06 2.79 7.33
C SER A 149 5.26 3.32 8.12
N ARG A 150 4.98 3.64 9.39
CA ARG A 150 6.00 3.99 10.39
C ARG A 150 6.19 2.87 11.43
N GLN A 151 5.54 1.72 11.26
CA GLN A 151 5.63 0.62 12.22
C GLN A 151 5.75 -0.72 11.50
N ASP A 152 6.18 -1.73 12.25
CA ASP A 152 6.28 -3.10 11.73
C ASP A 152 4.89 -3.66 11.42
N ILE A 153 4.48 -3.56 10.17
CA ILE A 153 3.27 -4.19 9.62
C ILE A 153 3.64 -5.36 8.68
N SER A 154 4.84 -5.93 8.84
CA SER A 154 5.39 -6.94 7.92
C SER A 154 4.45 -8.14 7.72
N ALA A 155 3.81 -8.62 8.79
CA ALA A 155 2.92 -9.76 8.75
C ALA A 155 1.65 -9.54 7.90
N PRO A 156 0.81 -8.50 8.15
CA PRO A 156 -0.34 -8.22 7.30
C PRO A 156 0.07 -7.71 5.90
N LEU A 157 1.16 -6.95 5.79
CA LEU A 157 1.66 -6.46 4.50
C LEU A 157 2.11 -7.61 3.57
N ALA A 158 2.79 -8.63 4.12
CA ALA A 158 3.16 -9.83 3.37
C ALA A 158 1.93 -10.56 2.83
N GLY A 159 0.85 -10.63 3.60
CA GLY A 159 -0.42 -11.20 3.15
C GLY A 159 -1.02 -10.40 2.00
N LEU A 160 -1.12 -9.08 2.15
CA LEU A 160 -1.64 -8.19 1.11
C LEU A 160 -0.84 -8.31 -0.20
N ILE A 161 0.50 -8.31 -0.14
CA ILE A 161 1.36 -8.45 -1.32
C ILE A 161 1.17 -9.83 -1.97
N SER A 162 1.17 -10.90 -1.17
CA SER A 162 0.95 -12.27 -1.66
C SER A 162 -0.38 -12.40 -2.42
N ASP A 163 -1.43 -11.74 -1.91
CA ASP A 163 -2.77 -11.80 -2.48
C ASP A 163 -2.94 -10.96 -3.76
N THR A 164 -2.15 -9.90 -3.93
CA THR A 164 -2.43 -8.84 -4.93
C THR A 164 -1.34 -8.62 -5.97
N ALA A 165 -0.08 -8.97 -5.68
CA ALA A 165 1.03 -8.69 -6.58
C ALA A 165 0.96 -9.47 -7.89
N ARG A 166 1.41 -8.83 -8.97
CA ARG A 166 1.49 -9.45 -10.31
C ARG A 166 2.30 -10.74 -10.31
N TYR A 167 3.41 -10.72 -9.56
CA TYR A 167 4.24 -11.88 -9.31
C TYR A 167 4.20 -12.14 -7.81
N SER A 168 3.57 -13.24 -7.42
CA SER A 168 3.35 -13.57 -6.01
C SER A 168 4.48 -14.44 -5.45
N ALA A 169 4.74 -14.28 -4.16
CA ALA A 169 5.44 -15.26 -3.35
C ALA A 169 4.63 -15.57 -2.09
N PRO A 170 4.82 -16.74 -1.47
CA PRO A 170 4.16 -17.08 -0.21
C PRO A 170 4.46 -16.06 0.88
N ARG A 171 3.47 -15.80 1.74
CA ARG A 171 3.58 -14.88 2.88
C ARG A 171 4.79 -15.20 3.75
N GLU A 172 5.10 -16.48 3.94
CA GLU A 172 6.18 -16.98 4.78
C GLU A 172 7.56 -16.61 4.25
N GLN A 173 7.69 -16.37 2.94
CA GLN A 173 8.93 -15.88 2.33
C GLN A 173 9.02 -14.35 2.36
N LEU A 174 7.89 -13.65 2.22
CA LEU A 174 7.85 -12.18 2.17
C LEU A 174 8.00 -11.54 3.55
N GLN A 175 7.34 -12.09 4.57
CA GLN A 175 7.29 -11.49 5.91
C GLN A 175 8.68 -11.27 6.53
N PRO A 176 9.62 -12.24 6.53
CA PRO A 176 10.93 -12.03 7.14
C PRO A 176 11.73 -10.93 6.44
N ILE A 177 11.64 -10.84 5.11
CA ILE A 177 12.31 -9.80 4.31
C ILE A 177 11.74 -8.43 4.68
N LEU A 178 10.41 -8.31 4.74
CA LEU A 178 9.76 -7.07 5.15
C LEU A 178 10.15 -6.69 6.58
N ALA A 179 10.12 -7.61 7.53
CA ALA A 179 10.46 -7.34 8.94
C ALA A 179 11.91 -6.87 9.11
N GLU A 180 12.85 -7.35 8.29
CA GLU A 180 14.24 -6.92 8.30
C GLU A 180 14.42 -5.53 7.67
N LYS A 181 13.68 -5.25 6.59
CA LYS A 181 13.97 -4.12 5.69
C LYS A 181 13.07 -2.91 5.83
N ILE A 182 11.87 -3.04 6.41
CA ILE A 182 11.01 -1.88 6.64
C ILE A 182 11.43 -1.13 7.90
N TYR A 183 11.25 0.18 7.87
CA TYR A 183 11.43 1.03 9.02
C TYR A 183 10.41 0.67 10.11
N VAL A 184 10.89 0.64 11.34
CA VAL A 184 10.05 0.51 12.54
C VAL A 184 10.35 1.72 13.40
N PHE A 185 9.34 2.54 13.66
CA PHE A 185 9.44 3.65 14.61
C PHE A 185 9.67 3.07 16.00
N ARG A 186 10.86 3.32 16.54
CA ARG A 186 11.29 2.79 17.85
C ARG A 186 11.23 3.83 18.98
N ASN A 187 10.73 5.04 18.74
CA ASN A 187 10.65 6.11 19.74
C ASN A 187 9.29 6.04 20.49
N LEU A 188 9.17 6.03 21.82
CA LEU A 188 10.05 6.21 22.99
C LEU A 188 9.63 5.17 24.05
#